data_AF-A0A4Y7KEB1-F1
#
_entry.id   AF-A0A4Y7KEB1-F1
#
_cell.length_a   1.000
_cell.length_b   1.000
_cell.length_c   1.000
_cell.angle_alpha   90.00
_cell.angle_beta   90.00
_cell.angle_gamma   90.00
#
_symmetry.space_group_name_H-M   'P 1'
#
loop_
_entity.id
_entity.type
_entity.pdbx_description
1 polymer ?
#
loop_
_entity_poly.entity_id
_entity_poly.type
_entity_poly.pdbx_seq_one_letter_code
_entity_poly.pdbx_strand_id
1 'polypeptide(L)'
;MSLKTQAVMSLFLSANFSGTLSYIFNNFIEDRAFSEVVREAKNAGYTEPDPRDDLSGMDVDRKVIILARESGLRPELSDIQVDSLVPEPLKSSASAEEFLRCLPEFDQEVAKKRLDAEAAGEVLRYVGVVDVVQNKE
;
A
#
# COMPACT_ATOMS: atom_id res chain seq x y z
N MET A 1 -31.79 -27.62 27.23
CA MET A 1 -31.27 -26.41 26.55
C MET A 1 -29.75 -26.54 26.58
N SER A 2 -29.12 -26.87 25.45
CA SER A 2 -27.66 -27.10 25.40
C SER A 2 -27.01 -25.89 24.73
N LEU A 3 -26.20 -25.16 25.48
CA LEU A 3 -25.34 -24.10 24.97
C LEU A 3 -24.16 -24.76 24.26
N LYS A 4 -24.12 -24.69 22.93
CA LYS A 4 -22.92 -25.04 22.17
C LYS A 4 -22.05 -23.79 22.06
N THR A 5 -20.83 -23.87 22.56
CA THR A 5 -19.81 -22.85 22.31
C THR A 5 -19.32 -23.05 20.87
N GLN A 6 -19.70 -22.15 19.95
CA GLN A 6 -19.11 -22.09 18.61
C GLN A 6 -17.74 -21.40 18.74
N ALA A 7 -16.68 -22.08 18.34
CA ALA A 7 -15.38 -21.44 18.17
C ALA A 7 -15.41 -20.65 16.85
N VAL A 8 -15.35 -19.32 16.95
CA VAL A 8 -15.07 -18.45 15.82
C VAL A 8 -13.57 -18.61 15.49
N MET A 9 -13.27 -18.99 14.26
CA MET A 9 -11.88 -19.05 13.78
C MET A 9 -11.67 -17.83 12.87
N SER A 10 -10.83 -16.90 13.31
CA SER A 10 -10.39 -15.75 12.51
C SER A 10 -8.98 -16.03 11.99
N LEU A 11 -8.75 -15.74 10.71
CA LEU A 11 -7.45 -15.80 10.06
C LEU A 11 -7.11 -14.40 9.54
N PHE A 12 -6.00 -13.84 10.03
CA PHE A 12 -5.49 -12.53 9.62
C PHE A 12 -4.21 -12.70 8.82
N LEU A 13 -4.20 -12.19 7.59
CA LEU A 13 -3.05 -12.22 6.68
C LEU A 13 -2.62 -10.78 6.37
N SER A 14 -1.33 -10.47 6.56
CA SER A 14 -0.74 -9.21 6.12
C SER A 14 0.59 -9.49 5.40
N ALA A 15 0.80 -8.88 4.23
CA ALA A 15 2.06 -9.01 3.52
C ALA A 15 2.31 -7.83 2.58
N ASN A 16 3.59 -7.66 2.20
CA ASN A 16 3.98 -6.75 1.14
C ASN A 16 3.93 -7.48 -0.21
N PHE A 17 3.17 -6.91 -1.15
CA PHE A 17 2.92 -7.50 -2.46
C PHE A 17 3.62 -6.78 -3.62
N SER A 18 4.36 -5.70 -3.35
CA SER A 18 5.01 -4.88 -4.37
C SER A 18 6.50 -4.67 -4.05
N GLY A 19 7.37 -5.13 -4.96
CA GLY A 19 8.80 -4.91 -4.86
C GLY A 19 9.17 -3.42 -4.84
N THR A 20 8.53 -2.63 -5.72
CA THR A 20 8.72 -1.17 -5.81
C THR A 20 8.36 -0.47 -4.51
N LEU A 21 7.17 -0.74 -3.97
CA LEU A 21 6.72 -0.11 -2.73
C LEU A 21 7.55 -0.59 -1.53
N SER A 22 7.94 -1.86 -1.51
CA SER A 22 8.89 -2.38 -0.52
C SER A 22 10.21 -1.60 -0.56
N TYR A 23 10.80 -1.41 -1.75
CA TYR A 23 12.03 -0.63 -1.91
C TYR A 23 11.83 0.81 -1.41
N ILE A 24 10.77 1.49 -1.84
CA ILE A 24 10.51 2.88 -1.46
C ILE A 24 10.39 3.02 0.06
N PHE A 25 9.54 2.25 0.74
CA PHE A 25 9.35 2.39 2.19
C PHE A 25 10.52 1.86 3.04
N ASN A 26 11.36 0.98 2.50
CA ASN A 26 12.60 0.58 3.17
C ASN A 26 13.68 1.67 3.07
N ASN A 27 13.63 2.52 2.04
CA ASN A 27 14.60 3.58 1.81
C ASN A 27 14.08 4.98 2.20
N PHE A 28 12.78 5.12 2.43
CA PHE A 28 12.13 6.32 2.97
C PHE A 28 12.25 6.33 4.50
N ILE A 29 13.45 6.66 4.96
CA ILE A 29 13.85 6.75 6.36
C ILE A 29 14.36 8.15 6.65
N GLU A 30 14.23 8.59 7.90
CA GLU A 30 14.85 9.83 8.40
C GLU A 30 14.58 11.06 7.51
N ASP A 31 15.56 11.93 7.29
CA ASP A 31 15.45 13.22 6.60
C ASP A 31 15.26 13.14 5.07
N ARG A 32 14.99 11.95 4.54
CA ARG A 32 14.82 11.75 3.09
C ARG A 32 13.45 12.18 2.63
N ALA A 33 13.40 12.85 1.48
CA ALA A 33 12.16 13.20 0.81
C ALA A 33 11.55 11.97 0.12
N PHE A 34 10.22 11.84 0.14
CA PHE A 34 9.55 10.72 -0.53
C PHE A 34 9.79 10.76 -2.04
N SER A 35 9.68 11.95 -2.62
CA SER A 35 9.93 12.21 -4.04
C SER A 35 11.35 11.87 -4.49
N GLU A 36 12.34 12.05 -3.61
CA GLU A 36 13.74 11.66 -3.86
C GLU A 36 13.86 10.14 -3.99
N VAL A 37 13.30 9.40 -3.02
CA VAL A 37 13.34 7.93 -3.03
C VAL A 37 12.60 7.35 -4.24
N VAL A 38 11.46 7.93 -4.62
CA VAL A 38 10.72 7.54 -5.83
C VAL A 38 11.56 7.77 -7.09
N ARG A 39 12.24 8.92 -7.18
CA ARG A 39 13.12 9.23 -8.32
C ARG A 39 14.32 8.30 -8.39
N GLU A 40 14.90 7.93 -7.25
CA GLU A 40 15.96 6.92 -7.19
C GLU A 40 15.47 5.54 -7.65
N ALA A 41 14.32 5.09 -7.14
CA ALA A 41 13.71 3.85 -7.58
C ALA A 41 13.48 3.84 -9.10
N LYS A 42 13.02 4.97 -9.66
CA LYS A 42 12.86 5.15 -11.11
C LYS A 42 14.18 5.01 -11.86
N ASN A 43 15.22 5.73 -11.40
CA ASN A 43 16.53 5.73 -12.03
C ASN A 43 17.24 4.36 -11.95
N ALA A 44 16.99 3.62 -10.87
CA ALA A 44 17.47 2.25 -10.68
C ALA A 44 16.69 1.20 -11.50
N GLY A 45 15.59 1.60 -12.16
CA GLY A 45 14.73 0.69 -12.93
C GLY A 45 13.86 -0.22 -12.06
N TYR A 46 13.57 0.18 -10.82
CA TYR A 46 12.70 -0.57 -9.91
C TYR A 46 11.22 -0.23 -10.05
N THR A 47 10.87 0.86 -10.74
CA THR A 47 9.49 1.23 -11.03
C THR A 47 9.12 0.85 -12.47
N GLU A 48 7.83 0.85 -12.75
CA GLU A 48 7.28 0.87 -14.10
C GLU A 48 7.72 2.14 -14.89
N PRO A 49 7.52 2.17 -16.22
CA PRO A 49 7.77 3.35 -17.06
C PRO A 49 7.12 4.62 -16.50
N ASP A 50 5.96 4.50 -15.88
CA ASP A 50 5.31 5.56 -15.11
C ASP A 50 5.21 5.14 -13.63
N PRO A 51 5.92 5.80 -12.70
CA PRO A 51 5.88 5.44 -11.27
C PRO A 51 4.49 5.49 -10.65
N ARG A 52 3.53 6.19 -11.27
CA ARG A 52 2.14 6.24 -10.80
C ARG A 52 1.50 4.85 -10.81
N ASP A 53 1.91 3.95 -11.70
CA ASP A 53 1.35 2.61 -11.78
C ASP A 53 1.70 1.78 -10.52
N ASP A 54 2.92 1.91 -10.00
CA ASP A 54 3.33 1.30 -8.73
C ASP A 54 2.70 2.00 -7.53
N LEU A 55 2.76 3.35 -7.49
CA LEU A 55 2.28 4.17 -6.39
C LEU A 55 0.76 4.17 -6.25
N SER A 56 0.04 3.77 -7.30
CA SER A 56 -1.41 3.64 -7.28
C SER A 56 -1.89 2.61 -6.26
N GLY A 57 -1.09 1.58 -5.98
CA GLY A 57 -1.48 0.44 -5.15
C GLY A 57 -2.27 -0.65 -5.89
N MET A 58 -2.65 -0.43 -7.15
CA MET A 58 -3.56 -1.32 -7.88
C MET A 58 -3.03 -2.76 -8.06
N ASP A 59 -1.72 -2.92 -8.21
CA ASP A 59 -1.08 -4.24 -8.28
C ASP A 59 -1.19 -5.00 -6.95
N VAL A 60 -1.08 -4.29 -5.82
CA VAL A 60 -1.29 -4.85 -4.48
C VAL A 60 -2.73 -5.31 -4.33
N ASP A 61 -3.72 -4.51 -4.76
CA ASP A 61 -5.14 -4.84 -4.62
C ASP A 61 -5.50 -6.12 -5.38
N ARG A 62 -5.01 -6.25 -6.62
CA ARG A 62 -5.24 -7.46 -7.43
C ARG A 62 -4.70 -8.69 -6.72
N LYS A 63 -3.53 -8.60 -6.08
CA LYS A 63 -2.92 -9.70 -5.32
C LYS A 63 -3.70 -10.00 -4.04
N VAL A 64 -4.17 -8.98 -3.33
CA VAL A 64 -5.01 -9.11 -2.14
C VAL A 64 -6.35 -9.79 -2.47
N ILE A 65 -7.01 -9.43 -3.58
CA ILE A 65 -8.23 -10.11 -4.03
C ILE A 65 -7.99 -11.58 -4.31
N ILE A 66 -6.91 -11.90 -5.01
CA ILE A 66 -6.57 -13.29 -5.32
C ILE A 66 -6.42 -14.06 -4.00
N LEU A 67 -5.65 -13.54 -3.04
CA LEU A 67 -5.46 -14.20 -1.74
C LEU A 67 -6.75 -14.32 -0.92
N ALA A 68 -7.59 -13.29 -0.92
CA ALA A 68 -8.89 -13.35 -0.27
C ALA A 68 -9.77 -14.44 -0.89
N ARG A 69 -9.77 -14.55 -2.23
CA ARG A 69 -10.51 -15.60 -2.96
C ARG A 69 -9.98 -16.99 -2.69
N GLU A 70 -8.66 -17.17 -2.66
CA GLU A 70 -8.04 -18.45 -2.28
C GLU A 70 -8.31 -18.82 -0.81
N SER A 71 -8.57 -17.82 0.05
CA SER A 71 -8.97 -18.02 1.46
C SER A 71 -10.48 -18.26 1.64
N GLY A 72 -11.24 -18.38 0.56
CA GLY A 72 -12.68 -18.66 0.57
C GLY A 72 -13.59 -17.44 0.65
N LEU A 73 -13.05 -16.22 0.65
CA LEU A 73 -13.82 -14.98 0.53
C LEU A 73 -14.19 -14.74 -0.95
N ARG A 74 -15.14 -13.84 -1.23
CA ARG A 74 -15.46 -13.40 -2.60
C ARG A 74 -15.59 -11.89 -2.71
N PRO A 75 -14.52 -11.11 -2.40
CA PRO A 75 -14.57 -9.67 -2.56
C PRO A 75 -14.59 -9.26 -4.04
N GLU A 76 -15.23 -8.13 -4.30
CA GLU A 76 -15.10 -7.35 -5.51
C GLU A 76 -14.02 -6.27 -5.33
N LEU A 77 -13.51 -5.71 -6.43
CA LEU A 77 -12.53 -4.61 -6.36
C LEU A 77 -13.08 -3.39 -5.61
N SER A 78 -14.38 -3.15 -5.71
CA SER A 78 -15.07 -2.08 -4.98
C SER A 78 -15.10 -2.29 -3.46
N ASP A 79 -14.87 -3.50 -2.99
CA ASP A 79 -14.87 -3.83 -1.55
C ASP A 79 -13.51 -3.58 -0.91
N ILE A 80 -12.48 -3.27 -1.71
CA ILE A 80 -11.12 -3.00 -1.23
C ILE A 80 -10.90 -1.51 -1.10
N GLN A 81 -10.49 -1.09 0.10
CA GLN A 81 -9.97 0.24 0.33
C GLN A 81 -8.49 0.29 -0.04
N VAL A 82 -8.15 1.25 -0.88
CA VAL A 82 -6.81 1.40 -1.47
C VAL A 82 -6.31 2.79 -1.16
N ASP A 83 -5.22 2.87 -0.40
CA ASP A 83 -4.58 4.13 -0.08
C ASP A 83 -3.54 4.47 -1.16
N SER A 84 -4.01 5.07 -2.26
CA SER A 84 -3.10 5.52 -3.32
C SER A 84 -2.07 6.51 -2.79
N LEU A 85 -0.81 6.30 -3.16
CA LEU A 85 0.29 7.22 -2.86
C LEU A 85 0.49 8.29 -3.95
N VAL A 86 -0.35 8.28 -5.00
CA VAL A 86 -0.36 9.31 -6.04
C VAL A 86 -1.24 10.46 -5.55
N PRO A 87 -0.67 11.66 -5.27
CA PRO A 87 -1.47 12.80 -4.84
C PRO A 87 -2.54 13.14 -5.87
N GLU A 88 -3.76 13.45 -5.42
CA GLU A 88 -4.89 13.73 -6.32
C GLU A 88 -4.59 14.77 -7.40
N PRO A 89 -3.92 15.91 -7.10
CA PRO A 89 -3.59 16.90 -8.12
C PRO A 89 -2.64 16.39 -9.21
N LEU A 90 -1.92 15.30 -8.94
CA LEU A 90 -0.91 14.74 -9.86
C LEU A 90 -1.40 13.51 -10.63
N LYS A 91 -2.60 12.99 -10.33
CA LYS A 91 -3.17 11.87 -11.10
C LYS A 91 -3.38 12.23 -12.57
N SER A 92 -3.75 13.49 -12.84
CA SER A 92 -3.99 14.02 -14.19
C SER A 92 -2.76 14.66 -14.85
N SER A 93 -1.57 14.56 -14.26
CA SER A 93 -0.33 15.04 -14.89
C SER A 93 -0.14 14.39 -16.26
N ALA A 94 0.32 15.17 -17.24
CA ALA A 94 0.39 14.76 -18.63
C ALA A 94 1.47 13.71 -18.90
N SER A 95 2.46 13.59 -18.01
CA SER A 95 3.56 12.63 -18.16
C SER A 95 4.15 12.19 -16.81
N ALA A 96 4.86 11.06 -16.82
CA ALA A 96 5.65 10.58 -15.68
C ALA A 96 6.69 11.61 -15.22
N GLU A 97 7.27 12.36 -16.15
CA GLU A 97 8.29 13.37 -15.82
C GLU A 97 7.67 14.60 -15.15
N GLU A 98 6.52 15.06 -15.63
CA GLU A 98 5.75 16.10 -14.94
C GLU A 98 5.32 15.65 -13.53
N PHE A 99 4.85 14.40 -13.40
CA PHE A 99 4.54 13.80 -12.11
C PHE A 99 5.74 13.87 -11.15
N LEU A 100 6.91 13.36 -11.56
CA LEU A 100 8.13 13.35 -10.75
C LEU A 100 8.68 14.75 -10.44
N ARG A 101 8.39 15.74 -11.29
CA ARG A 101 8.77 17.14 -11.07
C ARG A 101 7.91 17.81 -10.01
N CYS A 102 6.62 17.50 -9.97
CA CYS A 102 5.66 18.10 -9.02
C CYS A 102 5.50 17.29 -7.71
N LEU A 103 5.87 16.01 -7.70
CA LEU A 103 5.81 15.16 -6.51
C LEU A 103 6.45 15.75 -5.24
N PRO A 104 7.57 16.52 -5.31
CA PRO A 104 8.14 17.15 -4.12
C PRO A 104 7.21 18.09 -3.35
N GLU A 105 6.18 18.65 -4.00
CA GLU A 105 5.18 19.52 -3.35
C GLU A 105 4.36 18.78 -2.29
N PHE A 106 4.35 17.44 -2.33
CA PHE A 106 3.59 16.57 -1.42
C PHE A 106 4.47 15.83 -0.41
N ASP A 107 5.79 16.07 -0.41
CA ASP A 107 6.73 15.36 0.48
C ASP A 107 6.38 15.55 1.96
N GLN A 108 5.92 16.73 2.35
CA GLN A 108 5.57 17.02 3.74
C GLN A 108 4.40 16.17 4.24
N GLU A 109 3.42 15.86 3.38
CA GLU A 109 2.27 15.04 3.75
C GLU A 109 2.69 13.60 4.04
N VAL A 110 3.55 13.04 3.18
CA VAL A 110 4.05 11.66 3.33
C VAL A 110 5.06 11.58 4.49
N ALA A 111 5.90 12.60 4.67
CA ALA A 111 6.81 12.71 5.80
C ALA A 111 6.06 12.75 7.14
N LYS A 112 4.93 13.46 7.21
CA LYS A 112 4.09 13.47 8.40
C LYS A 112 3.64 12.05 8.78
N LYS A 113 3.17 11.24 7.82
CA LYS A 113 2.76 9.85 8.07
C LYS A 113 3.92 9.00 8.62
N ARG A 114 5.14 9.21 8.11
CA ARG A 114 6.34 8.54 8.62
C ARG A 114 6.69 8.99 10.03
N LEU A 115 6.69 10.30 10.30
CA LEU A 115 6.99 10.86 11.61
C LEU A 115 5.97 10.41 12.68
N ASP A 116 4.69 10.36 12.33
CA ASP A 116 3.63 9.87 13.23
C ASP A 116 3.86 8.40 13.60
N ALA A 117 4.26 7.56 12.65
CA ALA A 117 4.62 6.16 12.91
C ALA A 117 5.88 6.02 13.77
N GLU A 118 6.94 6.79 13.46
CA GLU A 118 8.19 6.81 14.24
C GLU A 118 7.97 7.27 15.69
N ALA A 119 7.11 8.27 15.90
CA ALA A 119 6.73 8.73 17.23
C ALA A 119 6.00 7.66 18.06
N ALA A 120 5.32 6.71 17.40
CA ALA A 120 4.72 5.54 18.02
C ALA A 120 5.71 4.37 18.21
N GLY A 121 6.97 4.50 17.78
CA GLY A 121 7.95 3.41 17.78
C GLY A 121 7.71 2.37 16.67
N GLU A 122 6.96 2.75 15.64
CA GLU A 122 6.57 1.90 14.50
C GLU A 122 7.32 2.31 13.23
N VAL A 123 7.16 1.53 12.16
CA VAL A 123 7.71 1.83 10.82
C VAL A 123 6.61 1.85 9.78
N LEU A 124 6.70 2.79 8.85
CA LEU A 124 5.73 2.91 7.77
C LEU A 124 6.01 1.86 6.68
N ARG A 125 5.00 1.05 6.33
CA ARG A 125 5.07 0.02 5.27
C ARG A 125 3.75 -0.03 4.50
N TYR A 126 3.85 -0.23 3.18
CA TYR A 126 2.68 -0.52 2.36
C TYR A 126 2.38 -2.02 2.39
N VAL A 127 1.22 -2.40 2.94
CA VAL A 127 0.83 -3.79 3.13
C VAL A 127 -0.59 -4.02 2.62
N GLY A 128 -0.80 -5.18 2.01
CA GLY A 128 -2.14 -5.69 1.78
C GLY A 128 -2.58 -6.51 3.00
N VAL A 129 -3.84 -6.33 3.42
CA VAL A 129 -4.41 -7.01 4.58
C VAL A 129 -5.67 -7.76 4.17
N VAL A 130 -5.79 -9.00 4.63
CA VAL A 130 -7.01 -9.81 4.51
C VAL A 130 -7.38 -10.33 5.90
N ASP A 131 -8.58 -9.97 6.37
CA ASP A 131 -9.17 -10.50 7.60
C ASP A 131 -10.32 -11.44 7.24
N VAL A 132 -10.13 -12.73 7.51
CA VAL A 132 -11.12 -13.77 7.26
C VAL A 132 -11.81 -14.11 8.58
N VAL A 133 -13.04 -13.65 8.74
CA VAL A 133 -13.90 -14.03 9.88
C VAL A 133 -14.86 -15.12 9.45
N GLN A 134 -14.58 -16.38 9.81
CA GLN A 134 -15.50 -17.48 9.55
C GLN A 134 -16.44 -17.71 10.73
N ASN A 135 -17.72 -17.34 10.56
CA ASN A 135 -18.80 -17.83 11.41
C ASN A 135 -19.17 -19.23 10.94
N LYS A 136 -18.87 -20.26 11.73
CA LYS A 136 -19.41 -21.60 11.50
C LYS A 136 -20.87 -21.61 11.94
N GLU A 137 -21.81 -21.71 10.98
CA GLU A 137 -23.23 -21.98 11.26
C GLU A 137 -23.45 -23.36 11.89
#